data_AF-A0A7L2F974-F1
#
_entry.id   AF-A0A7L2F974-F1
#
_cell.length_a   1.000
_cell.length_b   1.000
_cell.length_c   1.000
_cell.angle_alpha   90.00
_cell.angle_beta   90.00
_cell.angle_gamma   90.00
#
_symmetry.space_group_name_H-M   'P 1'
#
loop_
_entity.id
_entity.type
_entity.pdbx_description
1 polymer ?
#
loop_
_entity_poly.entity_id
_entity_poly.type
_entity_poly.pdbx_seq_one_letter_code
_entity_poly.pdbx_strand_id
1 'polypeptide(L)'
;MADQKRLAFSIIQFLHTQLQNGSMSPDAQESLEVAIQCLETAFGVSMEDQSLAVSQTLPEIFEAVAGKELEHSRTNSEPVTPSEDDVAEAERLKTEGNDQMKAENFEAAVSFYGKAIELNPANAVYFCNRAAAYSKLGNYAGAVRDCERAIGIDPSYSKAYGRMGLALSSLNKHTEAVVYYKKALELDPDNETYKSNLKIAEQKMKETPSP
;
A
#
# COMPACT_ATOMS: atom_id res chain seq x y z
N MET A 1 9.52 25.18 -13.90
CA MET A 1 10.54 25.10 -14.96
C MET A 1 11.90 24.66 -14.42
N ALA A 2 12.50 25.36 -13.44
CA ALA A 2 13.83 24.98 -12.93
C ALA A 2 13.87 23.56 -12.32
N ASP A 3 12.90 23.19 -11.48
CA ASP A 3 12.87 21.87 -10.84
C ASP A 3 12.64 20.72 -11.83
N GLN A 4 11.84 20.96 -12.87
CA GLN A 4 11.63 19.99 -13.95
C GLN A 4 12.91 19.76 -14.76
N LYS A 5 13.68 20.81 -15.02
CA LYS A 5 14.99 20.71 -15.68
C LYS A 5 16.02 19.98 -14.81
N ARG A 6 16.05 20.26 -13.50
CA ARG A 6 16.90 19.54 -12.54
C ARG A 6 16.57 18.05 -12.49
N LEU A 7 15.28 17.69 -12.46
CA LEU A 7 14.85 16.29 -12.50
C LEU A 7 15.26 15.60 -13.81
N ALA A 8 15.00 16.23 -14.95
CA ALA A 8 15.40 15.70 -16.26
C ALA A 8 16.91 15.50 -16.35
N PHE A 9 17.70 16.47 -15.88
CA PHE A 9 19.16 16.39 -15.80
C PHE A 9 19.63 15.21 -14.92
N SER A 10 19.03 15.00 -13.74
CA SER A 10 19.35 13.86 -12.87
C SER A 10 19.05 12.51 -13.52
N ILE A 11 17.99 12.41 -14.33
CA ILE A 11 17.67 11.20 -15.10
C ILE A 11 18.72 10.98 -16.17
N ILE A 12 19.04 12.00 -16.98
CA ILE A 12 20.04 11.91 -18.05
C ILE A 12 21.41 11.49 -17.50
N GLN A 13 21.86 12.09 -16.39
CA GLN A 13 23.12 11.74 -15.73
C GLN A 13 23.15 10.26 -15.29
N PHE A 14 22.03 9.75 -14.78
CA PHE A 14 21.90 8.32 -14.44
C PHE A 14 22.02 7.42 -15.67
N LEU A 15 21.29 7.73 -16.76
CA LEU A 15 21.31 6.93 -18.00
C LEU A 15 22.72 6.91 -18.63
N HIS A 16 23.44 8.04 -18.64
CA HIS A 16 24.84 8.07 -19.08
C HIS A 16 25.76 7.20 -18.23
N THR A 17 25.54 7.19 -16.91
CA THR A 17 26.30 6.31 -15.99
C THR A 17 26.04 4.83 -16.31
N GLN A 18 24.81 4.46 -16.67
CA GLN A 18 24.49 3.09 -17.09
C GLN A 18 25.16 2.69 -18.40
N LEU A 19 25.22 3.61 -19.39
CA LEU A 19 25.94 3.37 -20.65
C LEU A 19 27.45 3.11 -20.42
N GLN A 20 28.07 3.83 -19.49
CA GLN A 20 29.50 3.70 -19.19
C GLN A 20 29.85 2.41 -18.43
N ASN A 21 28.92 1.88 -17.63
CA ASN A 21 29.16 0.71 -16.78
C ASN A 21 29.11 -0.64 -17.52
N GLY A 22 28.77 -0.66 -18.82
CA GLY A 22 29.09 -1.75 -19.75
C GLY A 22 28.37 -3.10 -19.55
N SER A 23 27.31 -3.17 -18.74
CA SER A 23 26.58 -4.42 -18.44
C SER A 23 25.34 -4.66 -19.33
N MET A 24 25.19 -3.91 -20.42
CA MET A 24 23.98 -3.90 -21.25
C MET A 24 24.23 -4.55 -22.62
N SER A 25 23.19 -5.12 -23.24
CA SER A 25 23.25 -5.57 -24.63
C SER A 25 23.33 -4.38 -25.60
N PRO A 26 23.85 -4.55 -26.82
CA PRO A 26 23.91 -3.49 -27.83
C PRO A 26 22.53 -2.83 -28.09
N ASP A 27 21.48 -3.63 -28.29
CA ASP A 27 20.11 -3.13 -28.50
C ASP A 27 19.61 -2.25 -27.33
N ALA A 28 20.02 -2.60 -26.10
CA ALA A 28 19.64 -1.84 -24.91
C ALA A 28 20.45 -0.55 -24.77
N GLN A 29 21.71 -0.53 -25.24
CA GLN A 29 22.52 0.70 -25.32
C GLN A 29 21.92 1.67 -26.34
N GLU A 30 21.57 1.21 -27.54
CA GLU A 30 20.93 2.04 -28.57
C GLU A 30 19.60 2.64 -28.07
N SER A 31 18.78 1.81 -27.41
CA SER A 31 17.51 2.27 -26.82
C SER A 31 17.71 3.34 -25.75
N LEU A 32 18.78 3.22 -24.96
CA LEU A 32 19.11 4.15 -23.90
C LEU A 32 19.65 5.49 -24.43
N GLU A 33 20.47 5.45 -25.49
CA GLU A 33 20.94 6.64 -26.20
C GLU A 33 19.77 7.45 -26.79
N VAL A 34 18.79 6.78 -27.41
CA VAL A 34 17.57 7.42 -27.91
C VAL A 34 16.79 8.08 -26.78
N ALA A 35 16.63 7.38 -25.65
CA ALA A 35 15.92 7.93 -24.49
C ALA A 35 16.60 9.19 -23.94
N ILE A 36 17.93 9.20 -23.85
CA ILE A 36 18.71 10.38 -23.45
C ILE A 36 18.43 11.55 -24.41
N GLN A 37 18.57 11.33 -25.72
CA GLN A 37 18.36 12.39 -26.71
C GLN A 37 16.94 12.98 -26.67
N CYS A 38 15.93 12.14 -26.45
CA CYS A 38 14.55 12.57 -26.28
C CYS A 38 14.38 13.47 -25.04
N LEU A 39 14.99 13.10 -23.90
CA LEU A 39 14.93 13.88 -22.67
C LEU A 39 15.66 15.22 -22.81
N GLU A 40 16.86 15.23 -23.40
CA GLU A 40 17.62 16.45 -23.65
C GLU A 40 16.82 17.44 -24.50
N THR A 41 16.20 16.93 -25.57
CA THR A 41 15.39 17.74 -26.49
C THR A 41 14.12 18.27 -25.82
N ALA A 42 13.40 17.40 -25.09
CA ALA A 42 12.13 17.77 -24.47
C ALA A 42 12.28 18.81 -23.36
N PHE A 43 13.39 18.76 -22.60
CA PHE A 43 13.60 19.63 -21.44
C PHE A 43 14.62 20.76 -21.70
N GLY A 44 15.32 20.73 -22.84
CA GLY A 44 16.37 21.68 -23.18
C GLY A 44 17.45 21.70 -22.11
N VAL A 45 18.03 20.53 -21.87
CA VAL A 45 19.10 20.25 -20.89
C VAL A 45 20.14 19.34 -21.53
N SER A 46 21.41 19.45 -21.13
CA SER A 46 22.50 18.56 -21.55
C SER A 46 23.47 18.29 -20.39
N MET A 47 24.42 17.38 -20.58
CA MET A 47 25.48 17.09 -19.61
C MET A 47 26.41 18.29 -19.31
N GLU A 48 26.33 19.38 -20.08
CA GLU A 48 27.09 20.61 -19.86
C GLU A 48 26.43 21.51 -18.79
N ASP A 49 25.14 21.30 -18.49
CA ASP A 49 24.35 22.12 -17.56
C ASP A 49 24.63 21.79 -16.08
N GLN A 50 25.90 21.81 -15.65
CA GLN A 50 26.31 21.43 -14.28
C GLN A 50 25.63 22.26 -13.17
N SER A 51 25.11 23.44 -13.50
CA SER A 51 24.31 24.26 -12.56
C SER A 51 22.98 23.61 -12.13
N LEU A 52 22.49 22.63 -12.92
CA LEU A 52 21.30 21.84 -12.62
C LEU A 52 21.59 20.65 -11.70
N ALA A 53 22.87 20.31 -11.49
CA ALA A 53 23.25 19.22 -10.62
C ALA A 53 22.72 19.44 -9.20
N VAL A 54 22.35 18.33 -8.57
CA VAL A 54 21.84 18.26 -7.19
C VAL A 54 22.83 17.49 -6.32
N SER A 55 22.77 17.69 -5.01
CA SER A 55 23.73 17.14 -4.06
C SER A 55 23.67 15.62 -3.90
N GLN A 56 22.55 14.99 -4.29
CA GLN A 56 22.35 13.54 -4.24
C GLN A 56 22.00 13.04 -5.65
N THR A 57 22.55 11.90 -6.03
CA THR A 57 22.26 11.25 -7.30
C THR A 57 20.88 10.59 -7.29
N LEU A 58 20.31 10.35 -8.47
CA LEU A 58 19.01 9.70 -8.59
C LEU A 58 18.97 8.31 -7.91
N PRO A 59 20.01 7.44 -8.03
CA PRO A 59 20.07 6.19 -7.27
C PRO A 59 20.10 6.40 -5.75
N GLU A 60 20.87 7.35 -5.24
CA GLU A 60 20.94 7.63 -3.79
C GLU A 60 19.61 8.15 -3.24
N ILE A 61 18.91 9.01 -4.00
CA ILE A 61 17.57 9.47 -3.66
C ILE A 61 16.60 8.30 -3.65
N PHE A 62 16.66 7.43 -4.67
CA PHE A 62 15.80 6.26 -4.76
C PHE A 62 16.08 5.27 -3.63
N GLU A 63 17.35 4.98 -3.30
CA GLU A 63 17.75 4.13 -2.19
C GLU A 63 17.30 4.71 -0.84
N ALA A 64 17.45 6.02 -0.63
CA ALA A 64 16.99 6.69 0.58
C ALA A 64 15.46 6.67 0.77
N VAL A 65 14.68 6.45 -0.29
CA VAL A 65 13.21 6.39 -0.23
C VAL A 65 12.70 4.94 -0.27
N ALA A 66 13.24 4.10 -1.15
CA ALA A 66 12.94 2.67 -1.21
C ALA A 66 13.39 1.95 0.06
N GLY A 67 14.52 2.37 0.64
CA GLY A 67 14.96 1.98 1.97
C GLY A 67 13.97 2.39 3.05
N LYS A 68 13.29 3.54 2.94
CA LYS A 68 12.26 3.98 3.89
C LYS A 68 10.91 3.27 3.74
N GLU A 69 10.55 2.78 2.56
CA GLU A 69 9.40 1.88 2.37
C GLU A 69 9.68 0.49 2.96
N LEU A 70 10.93 0.03 2.90
CA LEU A 70 11.38 -1.18 3.58
C LEU A 70 11.66 -0.96 5.07
N GLU A 71 12.04 0.24 5.51
CA GLU A 71 12.30 0.61 6.92
C GLU A 71 11.03 1.04 7.67
N HIS A 72 9.94 1.46 7.03
CA HIS A 72 8.61 1.40 7.66
C HIS A 72 8.17 -0.05 7.95
N SER A 73 8.89 -1.03 7.39
CA SER A 73 8.80 -2.46 7.70
C SER A 73 10.01 -2.99 8.49
N ARG A 74 11.06 -2.18 8.69
CA ARG A 74 12.38 -2.58 9.25
C ARG A 74 13.11 -1.46 10.00
N THR A 75 12.43 -0.60 10.77
CA THR A 75 13.13 0.08 11.85
C THR A 75 13.54 -0.98 12.84
N ASN A 76 14.84 -1.27 12.84
CA ASN A 76 15.56 -2.08 13.80
C ASN A 76 15.65 -1.34 15.15
N SER A 77 14.52 -0.81 15.64
CA SER A 77 14.27 -0.73 17.07
C SER A 77 13.91 -2.15 17.49
N GLU A 78 14.40 -2.61 18.64
CA GLU A 78 13.78 -3.74 19.36
C GLU A 78 12.24 -3.64 19.24
N PRO A 79 11.48 -4.74 19.18
CA PRO A 79 10.03 -4.66 19.20
C PRO A 79 9.66 -3.83 20.43
N VAL A 80 9.34 -2.54 20.21
CA VAL A 80 8.93 -1.63 21.27
C VAL A 80 7.57 -2.15 21.61
N THR A 81 7.53 -3.07 22.58
CA THR A 81 6.30 -3.47 23.23
C THR A 81 5.67 -2.16 23.70
N PRO A 82 4.49 -1.77 23.18
CA PRO A 82 3.86 -0.52 23.56
C PRO A 82 3.76 -0.45 25.09
N SER A 83 3.99 0.72 25.67
CA SER A 83 3.84 0.86 27.12
C SER A 83 2.40 0.56 27.53
N GLU A 84 2.16 0.20 28.80
CA GLU A 84 0.79 -0.04 29.29
C GLU A 84 -0.13 1.17 29.05
N ASP A 85 0.42 2.38 29.15
CA ASP A 85 -0.27 3.64 28.85
C ASP A 85 -0.62 3.76 27.36
N ASP A 86 0.31 3.40 26.46
CA ASP A 86 0.05 3.39 25.01
C ASP A 86 -1.02 2.37 24.64
N VAL A 87 -0.99 1.18 25.25
CA VAL A 87 -2.02 0.14 25.04
C VAL A 87 -3.37 0.65 25.53
N ALA A 88 -3.44 1.25 26.72
CA ALA A 88 -4.68 1.77 27.28
C ALA A 88 -5.25 2.92 26.42
N GLU A 89 -4.40 3.82 25.94
CA GLU A 89 -4.81 4.91 25.05
C GLU A 89 -5.25 4.39 23.67
N ALA A 90 -4.54 3.42 23.09
CA ALA A 90 -4.94 2.80 21.84
C ALA A 90 -6.32 2.13 21.94
N GLU A 91 -6.62 1.48 23.07
CA GLU A 91 -7.93 0.89 23.34
C GLU A 91 -9.03 1.95 23.51
N ARG A 92 -8.73 3.09 24.14
CA ARG A 92 -9.64 4.25 24.20
C ARG A 92 -9.92 4.80 22.81
N LEU A 93 -8.88 5.03 22.00
CA LEU A 93 -9.00 5.51 20.62
C LEU A 93 -9.79 4.54 19.73
N LYS A 94 -9.56 3.22 19.88
CA LYS A 94 -10.39 2.20 19.20
C LYS A 94 -11.86 2.33 19.60
N THR A 95 -12.14 2.56 20.88
CA THR A 95 -13.53 2.71 21.37
C THR A 95 -14.19 3.94 20.78
N GLU A 96 -13.50 5.09 20.76
CA GLU A 96 -13.98 6.30 20.11
C GLU A 96 -14.19 6.07 18.60
N GLY A 97 -13.27 5.40 17.93
CA GLY A 97 -13.44 5.00 16.53
C GLY A 97 -14.68 4.12 16.31
N ASN A 98 -15.00 3.21 17.24
CA ASN A 98 -16.22 2.40 17.17
C ASN A 98 -17.48 3.26 17.37
N ASP A 99 -17.43 4.28 18.22
CA ASP A 99 -18.56 5.19 18.45
C ASP A 99 -18.79 6.10 17.23
N GLN A 100 -17.72 6.58 16.59
CA GLN A 100 -17.81 7.27 15.30
C GLN A 100 -18.38 6.37 14.20
N MET A 101 -18.05 5.07 14.18
CA MET A 101 -18.67 4.11 13.26
C MET A 101 -20.19 3.99 13.48
N LYS A 102 -20.65 3.99 14.74
CA LYS A 102 -22.10 3.93 15.06
C LYS A 102 -22.81 5.23 14.68
N ALA A 103 -22.11 6.36 14.77
CA ALA A 103 -22.59 7.67 14.33
C ALA A 103 -22.48 7.87 12.80
N GLU A 104 -22.04 6.86 12.05
CA GLU A 104 -21.78 6.91 10.60
C GLU A 104 -20.77 7.98 10.16
N ASN A 105 -19.95 8.48 11.08
CA ASN A 105 -18.85 9.40 10.81
C ASN A 105 -17.57 8.61 10.50
N PHE A 106 -17.51 8.05 9.29
CA PHE A 106 -16.49 7.08 8.93
C PHE A 106 -15.09 7.71 8.78
N GLU A 107 -14.97 8.97 8.38
CA GLU A 107 -13.69 9.69 8.31
C GLU A 107 -13.09 9.87 9.71
N ALA A 108 -13.91 10.25 10.70
CA ALA A 108 -13.46 10.35 12.08
C ALA A 108 -13.06 8.97 12.62
N ALA A 109 -13.85 7.92 12.32
CA ALA A 109 -13.50 6.56 12.70
C ALA A 109 -12.13 6.14 12.13
N VAL A 110 -11.85 6.42 10.85
CA VAL A 110 -10.53 6.17 10.23
C VAL A 110 -9.42 6.89 11.00
N SER A 111 -9.63 8.16 11.36
CA SER A 111 -8.66 8.94 12.12
C SER A 111 -8.36 8.32 13.49
N PHE A 112 -9.39 7.95 14.26
CA PHE A 112 -9.22 7.36 15.58
C PHE A 112 -8.54 5.99 15.53
N TYR A 113 -8.92 5.10 14.60
CA TYR A 113 -8.22 3.84 14.42
C TYR A 113 -6.77 4.05 13.96
N GLY A 114 -6.51 5.07 13.13
CA GLY A 114 -5.16 5.45 12.72
C GLY A 114 -4.27 5.81 13.91
N LYS A 115 -4.78 6.65 14.82
CA LYS A 115 -4.07 6.99 16.06
C LYS A 115 -3.85 5.76 16.97
N ALA A 116 -4.83 4.87 17.07
CA ALA A 116 -4.66 3.62 17.83
C ALA A 116 -3.55 2.72 17.23
N ILE A 117 -3.44 2.68 15.90
CA ILE A 117 -2.39 1.95 15.17
C ILE A 117 -1.01 2.56 15.42
N GLU A 118 -0.89 3.89 15.46
CA GLU A 118 0.37 4.58 15.76
C GLU A 118 0.91 4.21 17.15
N LEU A 119 0.03 4.06 18.13
CA LEU A 119 0.39 3.67 19.50
C LEU A 119 0.66 2.17 19.67
N ASN A 120 -0.11 1.33 18.99
CA ASN A 120 0.06 -0.12 19.05
C ASN A 120 -0.16 -0.75 17.67
N PRO A 121 0.89 -0.85 16.84
CA PRO A 121 0.81 -1.34 15.47
C PRO A 121 0.76 -2.88 15.37
N ALA A 122 0.82 -3.58 16.50
CA ALA A 122 0.78 -5.04 16.59
C ALA A 122 -0.63 -5.58 16.89
N ASN A 123 -1.67 -4.73 16.87
CA ASN A 123 -3.04 -5.15 17.11
C ASN A 123 -3.84 -5.24 15.80
N ALA A 124 -4.15 -6.46 15.37
CA ALA A 124 -4.90 -6.72 14.14
C ALA A 124 -6.31 -6.10 14.13
N VAL A 125 -6.92 -5.89 15.31
CA VAL A 125 -8.28 -5.36 15.44
C VAL A 125 -8.37 -3.93 14.91
N TYR A 126 -7.37 -3.09 15.16
CA TYR A 126 -7.42 -1.68 14.74
C TYR A 126 -7.40 -1.54 13.22
N PHE A 127 -6.50 -2.27 12.55
CA PHE A 127 -6.44 -2.34 11.09
C PHE A 127 -7.74 -2.90 10.51
N CYS A 128 -8.22 -4.02 11.05
CA CYS A 128 -9.48 -4.62 10.61
C CYS A 128 -10.65 -3.61 10.75
N ASN A 129 -10.74 -2.89 11.87
CA ASN A 129 -11.75 -1.86 12.11
C ASN A 129 -11.65 -0.68 11.14
N ARG A 130 -10.44 -0.18 10.90
CA ARG A 130 -10.19 0.87 9.90
C ARG A 130 -10.53 0.43 8.49
N ALA A 131 -10.30 -0.84 8.14
CA ALA A 131 -10.72 -1.42 6.87
C ALA A 131 -12.25 -1.39 6.67
N ALA A 132 -13.05 -1.57 7.72
CA ALA A 132 -14.50 -1.40 7.60
C ALA A 132 -14.90 0.06 7.40
N ALA A 133 -14.26 0.99 8.11
CA ALA A 133 -14.49 2.42 7.91
C ALA A 133 -14.13 2.84 6.47
N TYR A 134 -12.98 2.40 5.96
CA TYR A 134 -12.60 2.61 4.56
C TYR A 134 -13.59 1.99 3.58
N SER A 135 -14.10 0.79 3.85
CA SER A 135 -15.13 0.16 3.01
C SER A 135 -16.41 0.99 2.97
N LYS A 136 -16.82 1.60 4.09
CA LYS A 136 -17.97 2.49 4.16
C LYS A 136 -17.78 3.79 3.37
N LEU A 137 -16.53 4.26 3.28
CA LEU A 137 -16.13 5.42 2.47
C LEU A 137 -15.92 5.07 0.98
N GLY A 138 -16.10 3.80 0.57
CA GLY A 138 -15.79 3.34 -0.78
C GLY A 138 -14.29 3.27 -1.09
N ASN A 139 -13.42 3.49 -0.11
CA ASN A 139 -11.97 3.33 -0.25
C ASN A 139 -11.57 1.84 -0.09
N TYR A 140 -12.00 1.01 -1.04
CA TYR A 140 -11.74 -0.43 -0.98
C TYR A 140 -10.26 -0.78 -1.10
N ALA A 141 -9.46 0.01 -1.80
CA ALA A 141 -8.01 -0.18 -1.87
C ALA A 141 -7.33 0.03 -0.51
N GLY A 142 -7.77 1.05 0.26
CA GLY A 142 -7.34 1.23 1.66
C GLY A 142 -7.77 0.08 2.55
N ALA A 143 -9.00 -0.40 2.38
CA ALA A 143 -9.51 -1.56 3.13
C ALA A 143 -8.71 -2.84 2.88
N VAL A 144 -8.30 -3.11 1.63
CA VAL A 144 -7.42 -4.24 1.28
C VAL A 144 -6.09 -4.14 2.04
N ARG A 145 -5.39 -3.01 1.95
CA ARG A 145 -4.09 -2.82 2.64
C ARG A 145 -4.18 -3.06 4.15
N ASP A 146 -5.24 -2.55 4.78
CA ASP A 146 -5.47 -2.76 6.21
C ASP A 146 -5.82 -4.23 6.54
N CYS A 147 -6.58 -4.91 5.69
CA CYS A 147 -6.87 -6.33 5.87
C CYS A 147 -5.60 -7.19 5.71
N GLU A 148 -4.71 -6.88 4.76
CA GLU A 148 -3.42 -7.56 4.59
C GLU A 148 -2.58 -7.43 5.87
N ARG A 149 -2.51 -6.20 6.42
CA ARG A 149 -1.77 -5.96 7.67
C ARG A 149 -2.40 -6.69 8.85
N ALA A 150 -3.73 -6.66 8.99
CA ALA A 150 -4.43 -7.39 10.05
C ALA A 150 -4.18 -8.91 9.97
N ILE A 151 -4.22 -9.50 8.78
CA ILE A 151 -3.92 -10.92 8.54
C ILE A 151 -2.46 -11.25 8.84
N GLY A 152 -1.53 -10.37 8.47
CA GLY A 152 -0.11 -10.55 8.79
C GLY A 152 0.19 -10.53 10.29
N ILE A 153 -0.62 -9.81 11.07
CA ILE A 153 -0.53 -9.76 12.54
C ILE A 153 -1.21 -10.97 13.18
N ASP A 154 -2.45 -11.26 12.79
CA ASP A 154 -3.23 -12.39 13.29
C ASP A 154 -3.85 -13.19 12.14
N PRO A 155 -3.17 -14.26 11.68
CA PRO A 155 -3.68 -15.14 10.63
C PRO A 155 -4.93 -15.95 11.01
N SER A 156 -5.32 -15.95 12.29
CA SER A 156 -6.54 -16.61 12.77
C SER A 156 -7.76 -15.68 12.81
N TYR A 157 -7.58 -14.39 12.46
CA TYR A 157 -8.64 -13.41 12.59
C TYR A 157 -9.63 -13.42 11.41
N SER A 158 -10.65 -14.28 11.50
CA SER A 158 -11.67 -14.49 10.45
C SER A 158 -12.28 -13.20 9.90
N LYS A 159 -12.51 -12.18 10.74
CA LYS A 159 -13.07 -10.88 10.33
C LYS A 159 -12.21 -10.14 9.30
N ALA A 160 -10.88 -10.25 9.38
CA ALA A 160 -9.98 -9.62 8.42
C ALA A 160 -10.12 -10.28 7.03
N TYR A 161 -10.19 -11.61 6.97
CA TYR A 161 -10.46 -12.35 5.73
C TYR A 161 -11.83 -12.02 5.14
N GLY A 162 -12.88 -11.96 5.96
CA GLY A 162 -14.22 -11.60 5.50
C GLY A 162 -14.30 -10.17 4.94
N ARG A 163 -13.59 -9.22 5.56
CA ARG A 163 -13.50 -7.83 5.07
C ARG A 163 -12.64 -7.70 3.82
N MET A 164 -11.57 -8.49 3.71
CA MET A 164 -10.77 -8.59 2.49
C MET A 164 -11.63 -9.04 1.30
N GLY A 165 -12.39 -10.13 1.48
CA GLY A 165 -13.30 -10.63 0.44
C GLY A 165 -14.34 -9.58 0.02
N LEU A 166 -14.84 -8.79 0.96
CA LEU A 166 -15.77 -7.69 0.67
C LEU A 166 -15.12 -6.59 -0.15
N ALA A 167 -13.96 -6.09 0.29
CA ALA A 167 -13.25 -5.03 -0.41
C ALA A 167 -12.87 -5.46 -1.84
N LEU A 168 -12.35 -6.68 -2.02
CA LEU A 168 -12.03 -7.24 -3.34
C LEU A 168 -13.29 -7.40 -4.22
N SER A 169 -14.41 -7.83 -3.64
CA SER A 169 -15.67 -7.93 -4.39
C SER A 169 -16.14 -6.56 -4.88
N SER A 170 -16.00 -5.51 -4.07
CA SER A 170 -16.32 -4.13 -4.46
C SER A 170 -15.38 -3.57 -5.51
N LEU A 171 -14.16 -4.11 -5.62
CA LEU A 171 -13.20 -3.82 -6.69
C LEU A 171 -13.40 -4.72 -7.93
N ASN A 172 -14.49 -5.49 -7.99
CA ASN A 172 -14.78 -6.49 -9.04
C ASN A 172 -13.74 -7.62 -9.18
N LYS A 173 -12.89 -7.81 -8.16
CA LYS A 173 -11.89 -8.89 -8.08
C LYS A 173 -12.52 -10.15 -7.48
N HIS A 174 -13.55 -10.67 -8.14
CA HIS A 174 -14.39 -11.74 -7.58
C HIS A 174 -13.64 -13.07 -7.36
N THR A 175 -12.72 -13.43 -8.25
CA THR A 175 -11.88 -14.62 -8.11
C THR A 175 -11.03 -14.57 -6.85
N GLU A 176 -10.39 -13.43 -6.58
CA GLU A 176 -9.59 -13.23 -5.36
C GLU A 176 -10.51 -13.22 -4.12
N ALA A 177 -11.66 -12.54 -4.19
CA ALA A 177 -12.61 -12.47 -3.08
C ALA A 177 -13.10 -13.85 -2.61
N VAL A 178 -13.37 -14.77 -3.53
CA VAL A 178 -13.77 -16.16 -3.23
C VAL A 178 -12.74 -16.86 -2.35
N VAL A 179 -11.44 -16.67 -2.62
CA VAL A 179 -10.35 -17.26 -1.83
C VAL A 179 -10.42 -16.77 -0.38
N TYR A 180 -10.56 -15.46 -0.18
CA TYR A 180 -10.59 -14.88 1.16
C TYR A 180 -11.87 -15.21 1.93
N TYR A 181 -13.03 -15.27 1.27
CA TYR A 181 -14.26 -15.72 1.93
C TYR A 181 -14.22 -17.19 2.35
N LYS A 182 -13.65 -18.07 1.51
CA LYS A 182 -13.43 -19.47 1.88
C LYS A 182 -12.51 -19.56 3.10
N LYS A 183 -11.42 -18.79 3.12
CA LYS A 183 -10.53 -18.74 4.29
C LYS A 183 -11.23 -18.21 5.54
N ALA A 184 -12.09 -17.20 5.41
CA ALA A 184 -12.91 -16.70 6.52
C ALA A 184 -13.84 -17.78 7.09
N LEU A 185 -14.45 -18.60 6.22
CA LEU A 185 -15.32 -19.73 6.60
C LEU A 185 -14.56 -20.94 7.14
N GLU A 186 -13.30 -21.15 6.77
CA GLU A 186 -12.45 -22.15 7.43
C GLU A 186 -12.24 -21.79 8.91
N LEU A 187 -12.14 -20.50 9.23
CA LEU A 187 -11.91 -19.98 10.58
C LEU A 187 -13.21 -19.78 11.37
N ASP A 188 -14.30 -19.42 10.70
CA ASP A 188 -15.63 -19.19 11.28
C ASP A 188 -16.73 -19.81 10.37
N PRO A 189 -16.94 -21.14 10.44
CA PRO A 189 -17.80 -21.88 9.51
C PRO A 189 -19.28 -21.50 9.58
N ASP A 190 -19.75 -20.97 10.71
CA ASP A 190 -21.16 -20.67 10.95
C ASP A 190 -21.53 -19.23 10.58
N ASN A 191 -20.59 -18.46 10.03
CA ASN A 191 -20.82 -17.08 9.65
C ASN A 191 -21.67 -16.94 8.39
N GLU A 192 -22.98 -16.71 8.57
CA GLU A 192 -23.92 -16.55 7.46
C GLU A 192 -23.59 -15.38 6.52
N THR A 193 -22.95 -14.32 7.01
CA THR A 193 -22.52 -13.20 6.16
C THR A 193 -21.44 -13.65 5.18
N TYR A 194 -20.46 -14.45 5.63
CA TYR A 194 -19.41 -14.97 4.77
C TYR A 194 -19.97 -15.96 3.75
N LYS A 195 -20.90 -16.84 4.15
CA LYS A 195 -21.59 -17.76 3.23
C LYS A 195 -22.34 -17.02 2.14
N SER A 196 -23.12 -16.01 2.51
CA SER A 196 -23.89 -15.18 1.57
C SER A 196 -22.97 -14.44 0.59
N ASN A 197 -21.93 -13.77 1.11
CA ASN A 197 -21.01 -13.01 0.27
C ASN A 197 -20.16 -13.91 -0.64
N LEU A 198 -19.75 -15.09 -0.16
CA LEU A 198 -19.08 -16.09 -0.98
C LEU A 198 -19.95 -16.50 -2.16
N LYS A 199 -21.22 -16.82 -1.93
CA LYS A 199 -22.16 -17.20 -2.98
C LYS A 199 -22.32 -16.09 -4.03
N ILE A 200 -22.41 -14.84 -3.60
CA ILE A 200 -22.50 -13.67 -4.50
C ILE A 200 -21.21 -13.55 -5.33
N ALA A 201 -20.04 -13.67 -4.69
CA ALA A 201 -18.76 -13.59 -5.37
C ALA A 201 -18.57 -14.72 -6.41
N GLU A 202 -18.96 -15.95 -6.06
CA GLU A 202 -18.92 -17.10 -6.98
C GLU A 202 -19.86 -16.94 -8.17
N GLN A 203 -21.03 -16.33 -7.98
CA GLN A 203 -21.95 -16.03 -9.07
C GLN A 203 -21.34 -14.98 -10.02
N LYS A 204 -20.86 -13.85 -9.49
CA LYS A 204 -20.25 -12.79 -10.31
C LYS A 204 -18.98 -13.26 -11.04
N MET A 205 -18.20 -14.14 -10.42
CA MET A 205 -17.05 -14.77 -11.05
C MET A 205 -17.43 -15.59 -12.29
N LYS A 206 -18.60 -16.26 -12.29
CA LYS A 206 -19.10 -17.02 -13.45
C LYS A 206 -19.68 -16.13 -14.55
N GLU A 207 -20.25 -14.99 -14.16
CA GLU A 207 -20.88 -14.02 -15.07
C GLU A 207 -19.85 -13.13 -15.78
N THR A 208 -18.61 -13.08 -15.31
CA THR A 208 -17.51 -12.34 -15.95
C THR A 208 -16.72 -13.31 -16.84
N PRO A 209 -16.85 -13.25 -18.19
CA PRO A 209 -16.06 -14.11 -19.06
C PRO A 209 -14.57 -13.79 -18.86
N SER A 210 -13.73 -14.81 -18.76
CA SER A 210 -12.28 -14.61 -18.83
C SER A 210 -11.97 -13.98 -20.21
N PRO A 211 -11.19 -12.88 -20.26
CA PRO A 211 -10.79 -12.24 -21.52
C PRO A 211 -9.94 -13.16 -22.40
#